data_AF-A0A4P9XG36-F1
#
_entry.id   AF-A0A4P9XG36-F1
#
_cell.length_a   1.000
_cell.length_b   1.000
_cell.length_c   1.000
_cell.angle_alpha   90.00
_cell.angle_beta   90.00
_cell.angle_gamma   90.00
#
_symmetry.space_group_name_H-M   'P 1'
#
loop_
_entity.id
_entity.type
_entity.pdbx_description
1 polymer ?
#
loop_
_entity_poly.entity_id
_entity_poly.type
_entity_poly.pdbx_seq_one_letter_code
_entity_poly.pdbx_strand_id
1 'polypeptide(L)'
;YTAVRFGNPDIRTADRVRIQPFPDVSASPGGWHYAPKQGAPYLTQGNNMLTRFENVNWLGKKTGEIYYAKSTTDNFNFDLDLAGDPKKYVDAAISNVDYIGNYVHDQLYNYGFNEAAGNFQRYNPSRQGKEDDPVIALVQEYAMGDNSAFKTPPDGENGVLFMGLFGLFSKRDSSFDNTIILHELAHGLSNRLVGGAHQSDCLRSQPGRSIGEGISDFYATWATMKSTDTRLATRNFGEYADSGPMRKYPYSTNMKENPLTYKNIVTNTEVHAVGTIWATMLYEMYWNLVDTMGYALPRQDVDLTKGNMLALQLVINSLTTNSCEPDFIEARNQIIEAEKETTGGVHECKIWAAFAKRGLGFAAKLVNDKPVEDYSVPPKCQNAI
;
A
#
# COMPACT_ATOMS: atom_id res chain seq x y z
N TYR A 1 -0.45 -14.17 -16.34
CA TYR A 1 -0.72 -14.61 -14.95
C TYR A 1 -2.09 -15.25 -14.80
N THR A 2 -2.25 -16.07 -13.77
CA THR A 2 -3.54 -16.40 -13.15
C THR A 2 -3.48 -15.92 -11.69
N ALA A 3 -4.21 -14.87 -11.35
CA ALA A 3 -4.04 -14.15 -10.09
C ALA A 3 -5.35 -13.47 -9.64
N VAL A 4 -5.43 -13.10 -8.36
CA VAL A 4 -6.46 -12.21 -7.83
C VAL A 4 -6.17 -10.83 -8.40
N ARG A 5 -7.01 -10.36 -9.32
CA ARG A 5 -6.79 -9.11 -10.05
C ARG A 5 -6.67 -7.92 -9.09
N PHE A 6 -5.75 -7.00 -9.38
CA PHE A 6 -5.70 -5.68 -8.72
C PHE A 6 -7.09 -5.02 -8.79
N GLY A 7 -7.53 -4.38 -7.70
CA GLY A 7 -8.93 -3.94 -7.57
C GLY A 7 -9.83 -4.90 -6.80
N ASN A 8 -9.43 -6.16 -6.63
CA ASN A 8 -10.11 -7.11 -5.76
C ASN A 8 -9.29 -7.34 -4.47
N PRO A 9 -9.93 -7.32 -3.29
CA PRO A 9 -9.22 -7.39 -2.03
C PRO A 9 -8.64 -8.78 -1.76
N ASP A 10 -9.33 -9.84 -2.14
CA ASP A 10 -8.89 -11.20 -1.83
C ASP A 10 -9.54 -12.26 -2.76
N ILE A 11 -9.13 -13.50 -2.57
CA ILE A 11 -9.64 -14.67 -3.29
C ILE A 11 -11.11 -15.03 -3.00
N ARG A 12 -11.70 -14.56 -1.89
CA ARG A 12 -13.10 -14.88 -1.54
C ARG A 12 -14.09 -13.99 -2.28
N THR A 13 -13.70 -12.73 -2.46
CA THR A 13 -14.51 -11.70 -3.11
C THR A 13 -14.44 -11.78 -4.64
N ALA A 14 -13.33 -12.28 -5.18
CA ALA A 14 -13.18 -12.60 -6.59
C ALA A 14 -12.18 -13.75 -6.78
N ASP A 15 -12.56 -14.75 -7.56
CA ASP A 15 -11.67 -15.83 -7.95
C ASP A 15 -10.43 -15.30 -8.71
N ARG A 16 -9.37 -16.13 -8.75
CA ARG A 16 -8.24 -15.88 -9.65
C ARG A 16 -8.72 -15.90 -11.10
N VAL A 17 -8.25 -14.93 -11.87
CA VAL A 17 -8.58 -14.81 -13.30
C VAL A 17 -7.33 -14.87 -14.15
N ARG A 18 -7.49 -15.25 -15.41
CA ARG A 18 -6.43 -15.11 -16.42
C ARG A 18 -6.23 -13.62 -16.70
N ILE A 19 -4.99 -13.16 -16.50
CA ILE A 19 -4.57 -11.78 -16.70
C ILE A 19 -3.42 -11.78 -17.69
N GLN A 20 -3.62 -11.11 -18.81
CA GLN A 20 -2.54 -10.62 -19.64
C GLN A 20 -2.15 -9.24 -19.12
N PRO A 21 -1.00 -9.11 -18.44
CA PRO A 21 -0.53 -7.82 -17.98
C PRO A 21 -0.06 -6.98 -19.17
N PHE A 22 -0.05 -5.67 -18.99
CA PHE A 22 0.56 -4.71 -19.90
C PHE A 22 1.57 -3.92 -19.09
N PRO A 23 2.84 -4.35 -18.96
CA PRO A 23 3.86 -3.58 -18.27
C PRO A 23 3.93 -2.14 -18.80
N ASP A 24 4.04 -1.16 -17.91
CA ASP A 24 4.20 0.24 -18.30
C ASP A 24 5.57 0.39 -18.97
N VAL A 25 5.62 0.94 -20.18
CA VAL A 25 6.87 1.05 -20.94
C VAL A 25 7.86 2.07 -20.37
N SER A 26 7.39 2.98 -19.53
CA SER A 26 8.21 3.98 -18.83
C SER A 26 8.75 3.38 -17.53
N ALA A 27 7.89 2.75 -16.73
CA ALA A 27 8.30 2.15 -15.45
C ALA A 27 9.08 0.83 -15.63
N SER A 28 8.64 0.01 -16.59
CA SER A 28 9.12 -1.35 -16.86
C SER A 28 9.46 -1.54 -18.35
N PRO A 29 10.44 -0.81 -18.91
CA PRO A 29 10.78 -0.85 -20.35
C PRO A 29 11.20 -2.23 -20.85
N GLY A 30 11.72 -3.09 -19.97
CA GLY A 30 12.09 -4.48 -20.27
C GLY A 30 10.97 -5.50 -20.03
N GLY A 31 9.77 -5.06 -19.65
CA GLY A 31 8.75 -5.92 -19.07
C GLY A 31 9.04 -6.27 -17.60
N TRP A 32 8.22 -7.15 -17.02
CA TRP A 32 8.29 -7.51 -15.60
C TRP A 32 9.24 -8.67 -15.30
N HIS A 33 9.66 -9.43 -16.30
CA HIS A 33 10.54 -10.59 -16.13
C HIS A 33 11.73 -10.52 -17.08
N TYR A 34 12.90 -10.96 -16.61
CA TYR A 34 14.04 -11.07 -17.51
C TYR A 34 13.81 -12.18 -18.54
N ALA A 35 14.15 -11.87 -19.80
CA ALA A 35 14.21 -12.88 -20.84
C ALA A 35 15.21 -13.97 -20.44
N PRO A 36 14.82 -15.25 -20.51
CA PRO A 36 15.70 -16.34 -20.13
C PRO A 36 16.79 -16.55 -21.18
N LYS A 37 17.91 -17.18 -20.78
CA LYS A 37 18.85 -17.76 -21.74
C LYS A 37 18.13 -18.81 -22.60
N GLN A 38 18.61 -19.02 -23.83
CA GLN A 38 18.00 -19.98 -24.75
C GLN A 38 17.80 -21.36 -24.07
N GLY A 39 16.57 -21.87 -24.09
CA GLY A 39 16.19 -23.15 -23.50
C GLY A 39 15.92 -23.14 -21.99
N ALA A 40 16.16 -22.02 -21.29
CA ALA A 40 15.78 -21.84 -19.88
C ALA A 40 14.35 -21.28 -19.75
N PRO A 41 13.65 -21.54 -18.64
CA PRO A 41 12.34 -20.94 -18.38
C PRO A 41 12.46 -19.50 -17.88
N TYR A 42 11.42 -18.71 -18.12
CA TYR A 42 11.15 -17.48 -17.38
C TYR A 42 10.98 -17.80 -15.90
N LEU A 43 11.44 -16.87 -15.07
CA LEU A 43 11.31 -16.90 -13.62
C LEU A 43 10.51 -15.69 -13.16
N THR A 44 9.86 -15.76 -12.01
CA THR A 44 9.24 -14.61 -11.31
C THR A 44 10.30 -13.68 -10.73
N GLN A 45 11.15 -13.16 -11.61
CA GLN A 45 12.30 -12.32 -11.34
C GLN A 45 12.46 -11.32 -12.50
N GLY A 46 12.56 -10.03 -12.16
CA GLY A 46 12.75 -8.95 -13.12
C GLY A 46 13.44 -7.74 -12.51
N ASN A 47 13.20 -6.58 -13.11
CA ASN A 47 13.79 -5.32 -12.66
C ASN A 47 13.22 -4.86 -11.32
N ASN A 48 11.93 -5.10 -11.08
CA ASN A 48 11.21 -4.54 -9.94
C ASN A 48 11.09 -5.54 -8.79
N MET A 49 10.88 -6.83 -9.12
CA MET A 49 10.54 -7.88 -8.16
C MET A 49 11.46 -9.11 -8.29
N LEU A 50 11.80 -9.69 -7.14
CA LEU A 50 12.40 -11.00 -6.96
C LEU A 50 11.45 -11.85 -6.09
N THR A 51 10.40 -12.41 -6.70
CA THR A 51 9.35 -13.11 -5.97
C THR A 51 9.64 -14.61 -5.87
N ARG A 52 9.81 -15.11 -4.65
CA ARG A 52 10.34 -16.45 -4.41
C ARG A 52 9.84 -17.07 -3.12
N PHE A 53 9.98 -18.39 -3.04
CA PHE A 53 9.93 -19.15 -1.80
C PHE A 53 11.36 -19.45 -1.34
N GLU A 54 11.61 -19.33 -0.05
CA GLU A 54 12.87 -19.75 0.58
C GLU A 54 12.60 -20.88 1.57
N ASN A 55 13.22 -22.04 1.34
CA ASN A 55 12.93 -23.22 2.13
C ASN A 55 13.60 -23.15 3.52
N VAL A 56 12.84 -23.44 4.57
CA VAL A 56 13.34 -23.62 5.93
C VAL A 56 13.45 -25.11 6.25
N ASN A 57 14.55 -25.53 6.87
CA ASN A 57 14.71 -26.92 7.30
C ASN A 57 13.79 -27.23 8.50
N TRP A 58 13.74 -28.50 8.90
CA TRP A 58 12.91 -28.97 10.02
C TRP A 58 13.23 -28.31 11.38
N LEU A 59 14.36 -27.59 11.49
CA LEU A 59 14.77 -26.79 12.65
C LEU A 59 14.41 -25.30 12.52
N GLY A 60 13.69 -24.92 11.46
CA GLY A 60 13.34 -23.52 11.17
C GLY A 60 14.51 -22.67 10.65
N LYS A 61 15.64 -23.27 10.26
CA LYS A 61 16.76 -22.53 9.65
C LYS A 61 16.62 -22.48 8.14
N LYS A 62 16.82 -21.30 7.55
CA LYS A 62 16.89 -21.12 6.08
C LYS A 62 17.93 -22.07 5.50
N THR A 63 17.52 -22.90 4.55
CA THR A 63 18.38 -23.88 3.85
C THR A 63 19.27 -23.23 2.79
N GLY A 64 18.91 -22.01 2.36
CA GLY A 64 19.56 -21.31 1.26
C GLY A 64 19.03 -21.70 -0.13
N GLU A 65 18.10 -22.66 -0.23
CA GLU A 65 17.45 -22.96 -1.50
C GLU A 65 16.40 -21.91 -1.84
N ILE A 66 16.66 -21.18 -2.92
CA ILE A 66 15.77 -20.18 -3.50
C ILE A 66 14.95 -20.83 -4.62
N TYR A 67 13.63 -20.73 -4.52
CA TYR A 67 12.70 -21.24 -5.51
C TYR A 67 11.86 -20.11 -6.12
N TYR A 68 12.01 -19.89 -7.42
CA TYR A 68 11.13 -19.03 -8.22
C TYR A 68 10.13 -19.90 -8.98
N ALA A 69 8.91 -19.39 -9.17
CA ALA A 69 7.97 -20.03 -10.08
C ALA A 69 8.49 -19.93 -11.53
N LYS A 70 8.22 -20.95 -12.35
CA LYS A 70 8.84 -21.11 -13.68
C LYS A 70 7.80 -21.21 -14.78
N SER A 71 8.06 -20.58 -15.93
CA SER A 71 7.23 -20.73 -17.13
C SER A 71 8.07 -20.73 -18.41
N THR A 72 7.76 -21.57 -19.39
CA THR A 72 8.47 -21.60 -20.69
C THR A 72 8.01 -20.51 -21.66
N THR A 73 6.86 -19.89 -21.39
CA THR A 73 6.17 -18.95 -22.30
C THR A 73 5.83 -17.62 -21.63
N ASP A 74 6.47 -17.34 -20.49
CA ASP A 74 6.16 -16.18 -19.65
C ASP A 74 4.69 -16.14 -19.18
N ASN A 75 4.07 -17.32 -19.13
CA ASN A 75 2.68 -17.51 -18.71
C ASN A 75 2.65 -18.26 -17.37
N PHE A 76 2.59 -17.51 -16.28
CA PHE A 76 2.46 -18.04 -14.93
C PHE A 76 1.00 -18.43 -14.66
N ASN A 77 0.66 -19.69 -14.96
CA ASN A 77 -0.66 -20.29 -14.76
C ASN A 77 -0.52 -21.54 -13.89
N PHE A 78 -0.89 -21.44 -12.62
CA PHE A 78 -0.74 -22.54 -11.67
C PHE A 78 -2.06 -22.83 -10.97
N ASP A 79 -2.33 -24.10 -10.75
CA ASP A 79 -3.51 -24.55 -10.02
C ASP A 79 -3.44 -24.12 -8.55
N LEU A 80 -4.61 -23.97 -7.92
CA LEU A 80 -4.73 -23.60 -6.52
C LEU A 80 -5.76 -24.50 -5.85
N ASP A 81 -5.33 -25.17 -4.78
CA ASP A 81 -6.18 -25.95 -3.90
C ASP A 81 -6.07 -25.39 -2.48
N LEU A 82 -6.96 -24.47 -2.13
CA LEU A 82 -7.01 -23.84 -0.80
C LEU A 82 -7.42 -24.80 0.33
N ALA A 83 -7.93 -25.99 0.01
CA ALA A 83 -8.22 -27.01 1.02
C ALA A 83 -6.99 -27.86 1.35
N GLY A 84 -5.96 -27.83 0.51
CA GLY A 84 -4.72 -28.59 0.64
C GLY A 84 -3.65 -27.92 1.49
N ASP A 85 -2.48 -28.56 1.53
CA ASP A 85 -1.27 -28.02 2.17
C ASP A 85 -0.73 -26.83 1.33
N PRO A 86 -0.50 -25.65 1.94
CA PRO A 86 0.06 -24.48 1.24
C PRO A 86 1.31 -24.75 0.42
N LYS A 87 2.17 -25.68 0.85
CA LYS A 87 3.38 -26.05 0.11
C LYS A 87 3.10 -26.60 -1.29
N LYS A 88 1.89 -27.13 -1.53
CA LYS A 88 1.50 -27.71 -2.82
C LYS A 88 1.09 -26.69 -3.87
N TYR A 89 0.83 -25.44 -3.48
CA TYR A 89 0.41 -24.37 -4.40
C TYR A 89 1.36 -23.16 -4.35
N VAL A 90 2.60 -23.34 -3.92
CA VAL A 90 3.59 -22.25 -3.79
C VAL A 90 3.77 -21.46 -5.09
N ASP A 91 3.74 -22.10 -6.26
CA ASP A 91 3.82 -21.41 -7.55
C ASP A 91 2.66 -20.43 -7.78
N ALA A 92 1.45 -20.80 -7.36
CA ALA A 92 0.29 -19.92 -7.44
C ALA A 92 0.43 -18.71 -6.51
N ALA A 93 0.96 -18.92 -5.30
CA ALA A 93 1.23 -17.86 -4.32
C ALA A 93 2.31 -16.88 -4.83
N ILE A 94 3.45 -17.41 -5.29
CA ILE A 94 4.51 -16.63 -5.96
C ILE A 94 3.90 -15.80 -7.10
N SER A 95 3.11 -16.44 -7.98
CA SER A 95 2.56 -15.74 -9.15
C SER A 95 1.59 -14.61 -8.80
N ASN A 96 0.85 -14.72 -7.68
CA ASN A 96 -0.06 -13.66 -7.25
C ASN A 96 0.70 -12.44 -6.71
N VAL A 97 1.67 -12.69 -5.81
CA VAL A 97 2.50 -11.63 -5.22
C VAL A 97 3.35 -10.93 -6.28
N ASP A 98 3.91 -11.69 -7.23
CA ASP A 98 4.70 -11.15 -8.33
C ASP A 98 3.87 -10.25 -9.26
N TYR A 99 2.64 -10.66 -9.57
CA TYR A 99 1.69 -9.85 -10.34
C TYR A 99 1.34 -8.54 -9.62
N ILE A 100 0.97 -8.60 -8.34
CA ILE A 100 0.60 -7.41 -7.58
C ILE A 100 1.80 -6.48 -7.40
N GLY A 101 2.96 -7.02 -7.02
CA GLY A 101 4.18 -6.22 -6.81
C GLY A 101 4.60 -5.45 -8.06
N ASN A 102 4.64 -6.09 -9.23
CA ASN A 102 4.98 -5.39 -10.47
C ASN A 102 3.90 -4.38 -10.90
N TYR A 103 2.62 -4.68 -10.71
CA TYR A 103 1.55 -3.74 -11.01
C TYR A 103 1.63 -2.48 -10.12
N VAL A 104 1.89 -2.67 -8.82
CA VAL A 104 2.08 -1.59 -7.85
C VAL A 104 3.31 -0.75 -8.19
N HIS A 105 4.42 -1.39 -8.55
CA HIS A 105 5.61 -0.68 -9.04
C HIS A 105 5.26 0.26 -10.20
N ASP A 106 4.67 -0.27 -11.28
CA ASP A 106 4.35 0.52 -12.46
C ASP A 106 3.35 1.64 -12.15
N GLN A 107 2.35 1.36 -11.29
CA GLN A 107 1.39 2.36 -10.87
C GLN A 107 2.08 3.50 -10.08
N LEU A 108 2.84 3.17 -9.04
CA LEU A 108 3.47 4.17 -8.19
C LEU A 108 4.55 4.97 -8.92
N TYR A 109 5.22 4.37 -9.91
CA TYR A 109 6.11 5.08 -10.83
C TYR A 109 5.40 6.27 -11.49
N ASN A 110 4.17 6.05 -11.99
CA ASN A 110 3.37 7.08 -12.64
C ASN A 110 2.80 8.12 -11.67
N TYR A 111 2.75 7.81 -10.37
CA TYR A 111 2.47 8.78 -9.30
C TYR A 111 3.72 9.54 -8.82
N GLY A 112 4.89 9.29 -9.41
CA GLY A 112 6.14 9.98 -9.11
C GLY A 112 7.10 9.22 -8.19
N PHE A 113 6.76 8.01 -7.74
CA PHE A 113 7.70 7.12 -7.06
C PHE A 113 8.58 6.40 -8.09
N ASN A 114 9.43 7.18 -8.74
CA ASN A 114 10.38 6.76 -9.78
C ASN A 114 11.80 6.62 -9.21
N GLU A 115 12.80 6.45 -10.08
CA GLU A 115 14.17 6.21 -9.65
C GLU A 115 14.74 7.39 -8.85
N ALA A 116 14.42 8.62 -9.22
CA ALA A 116 14.85 9.83 -8.50
C ALA A 116 14.28 9.89 -7.08
N ALA A 117 13.07 9.38 -6.91
CA ALA A 117 12.36 9.28 -5.64
C ALA A 117 12.75 8.03 -4.83
N GLY A 118 13.73 7.24 -5.30
CA GLY A 118 14.21 6.02 -4.66
C GLY A 118 13.16 4.93 -4.62
N ASN A 119 12.58 4.62 -5.78
CA ASN A 119 11.82 3.39 -5.97
C ASN A 119 12.71 2.14 -5.86
N PHE A 120 12.12 0.95 -6.04
CA PHE A 120 12.83 -0.32 -5.91
C PHE A 120 13.08 -0.94 -7.29
N GLN A 121 14.28 -0.77 -7.84
CA GLN A 121 14.65 -1.29 -9.15
C GLN A 121 16.09 -1.81 -9.18
N ARG A 122 16.30 -2.95 -9.84
CA ARG A 122 17.67 -3.48 -10.05
C ARG A 122 18.50 -2.56 -10.93
N TYR A 123 17.88 -2.00 -11.96
CA TYR A 123 18.50 -1.10 -12.91
C TYR A 123 17.65 0.14 -13.04
N ASN A 124 18.29 1.31 -13.05
CA ASN A 124 17.63 2.60 -13.20
C ASN A 124 17.93 3.18 -14.59
N PRO A 125 17.04 3.03 -15.60
CA PRO A 125 17.26 3.57 -16.94
C PRO A 125 17.52 5.08 -16.97
N SER A 126 16.87 5.83 -16.07
CA SER A 126 17.07 7.28 -15.92
C SER A 126 18.44 7.66 -15.32
N ARG A 127 19.14 6.68 -14.71
CA ARG A 127 20.40 6.84 -13.95
C ARG A 127 20.29 7.79 -12.75
N GLN A 128 19.08 8.01 -12.25
CA GLN A 128 18.81 8.71 -11.00
C GLN A 128 18.59 7.71 -9.87
N GLY A 129 18.66 8.15 -8.61
CA GLY A 129 18.59 7.26 -7.45
C GLY A 129 19.74 6.25 -7.36
N LYS A 130 19.59 5.25 -6.51
CA LYS A 130 20.52 4.13 -6.35
C LYS A 130 19.86 2.82 -6.77
N GLU A 131 20.40 2.20 -7.80
CA GLU A 131 19.93 0.91 -8.32
C GLU A 131 20.38 -0.29 -7.45
N ASP A 132 20.15 -1.51 -7.95
CA ASP A 132 20.38 -2.80 -7.29
C ASP A 132 19.48 -3.10 -6.09
N ASP A 133 18.30 -2.49 -6.05
CA ASP A 133 17.37 -2.61 -4.94
C ASP A 133 15.95 -3.12 -5.27
N PRO A 134 15.76 -4.10 -6.18
CA PRO A 134 14.44 -4.68 -6.41
C PRO A 134 13.84 -5.22 -5.10
N VAL A 135 12.51 -5.24 -5.01
CA VAL A 135 11.83 -5.86 -3.88
C VAL A 135 12.06 -7.37 -3.91
N ILE A 136 12.56 -7.92 -2.80
CA ILE A 136 12.58 -9.37 -2.55
C ILE A 136 11.27 -9.74 -1.87
N ALA A 137 10.42 -10.49 -2.56
CA ALA A 137 9.16 -10.98 -1.99
C ALA A 137 9.30 -12.46 -1.61
N LEU A 138 9.21 -12.74 -0.31
CA LEU A 138 9.30 -14.07 0.27
C LEU A 138 7.89 -14.57 0.58
N VAL A 139 7.42 -15.53 -0.21
CA VAL A 139 6.10 -16.13 -0.01
C VAL A 139 6.14 -17.30 0.96
N GLN A 140 5.04 -17.54 1.67
CA GLN A 140 4.88 -18.63 2.63
C GLN A 140 6.01 -18.70 3.67
N GLU A 141 6.46 -17.54 4.17
CA GLU A 141 7.50 -17.47 5.19
C GLU A 141 6.92 -17.94 6.54
N TYR A 142 7.08 -19.23 6.83
CA TYR A 142 6.54 -19.88 8.02
C TYR A 142 6.94 -19.20 9.33
N ALA A 143 8.12 -18.58 9.39
CA ALA A 143 8.59 -17.87 10.58
C ALA A 143 7.75 -16.62 10.92
N MET A 144 6.99 -16.08 9.96
CA MET A 144 6.09 -14.95 10.19
C MET A 144 4.84 -15.34 10.99
N GLY A 145 4.38 -16.59 10.87
CA GLY A 145 3.08 -17.01 11.40
C GLY A 145 1.92 -16.18 10.84
N ASP A 146 1.01 -15.78 11.73
CA ASP A 146 -0.16 -14.93 11.45
C ASP A 146 0.24 -13.46 11.25
N ASN A 147 1.22 -13.22 10.38
CA ASN A 147 1.71 -11.88 10.11
C ASN A 147 2.29 -11.73 8.70
N SER A 148 2.43 -10.49 8.25
CA SER A 148 3.18 -10.08 7.06
C SER A 148 3.96 -8.81 7.39
N ALA A 149 4.99 -8.49 6.60
CA ALA A 149 5.81 -7.32 6.88
C ALA A 149 6.53 -6.86 5.62
N PHE A 150 6.88 -5.58 5.60
CA PHE A 150 7.84 -5.03 4.67
C PHE A 150 9.01 -4.39 5.42
N LYS A 151 10.24 -4.83 5.09
CA LYS A 151 11.46 -4.16 5.54
C LYS A 151 11.88 -3.15 4.48
N THR A 152 11.93 -1.88 4.86
CA THR A 152 12.41 -0.79 3.99
C THR A 152 13.78 -0.28 4.43
N PRO A 153 14.88 -0.73 3.81
CA PRO A 153 16.18 -0.08 3.96
C PRO A 153 16.27 1.17 3.04
N PRO A 154 17.35 1.97 3.17
CA PRO A 154 17.59 3.11 2.29
C PRO A 154 17.69 2.74 0.81
N ASP A 155 17.57 3.75 -0.06
CA ASP A 155 17.78 3.63 -1.50
C ASP A 155 19.10 2.90 -1.85
N GLY A 156 19.03 1.93 -2.77
CA GLY A 156 20.15 1.04 -3.12
C GLY A 156 20.28 -0.24 -2.28
N GLU A 157 19.36 -0.49 -1.35
CA GLU A 157 19.24 -1.77 -0.64
C GLU A 157 17.85 -2.38 -0.84
N ASN A 158 17.78 -3.71 -1.08
CA ASN A 158 16.52 -4.38 -1.36
C ASN A 158 15.49 -4.21 -0.25
N GLY A 159 14.31 -3.70 -0.60
CA GLY A 159 13.11 -3.89 0.20
C GLY A 159 12.77 -5.38 0.31
N VAL A 160 12.28 -5.84 1.47
CA VAL A 160 11.92 -7.25 1.66
C VAL A 160 10.47 -7.37 2.12
N LEU A 161 9.63 -7.92 1.25
CA LEU A 161 8.24 -8.27 1.51
C LEU A 161 8.17 -9.70 2.06
N PHE A 162 7.57 -9.88 3.23
CA PHE A 162 7.35 -11.18 3.86
C PHE A 162 5.86 -11.50 3.89
N MET A 163 5.45 -12.58 3.23
CA MET A 163 4.08 -13.08 3.26
C MET A 163 3.99 -14.32 4.14
N GLY A 164 3.22 -14.22 5.23
CA GLY A 164 3.01 -15.32 6.18
C GLY A 164 1.80 -16.20 5.87
N LEU A 165 1.66 -17.26 6.65
CA LEU A 165 0.50 -18.17 6.61
C LEU A 165 -0.30 -18.00 7.89
N PHE A 166 -1.60 -17.72 7.75
CA PHE A 166 -2.48 -17.37 8.85
C PHE A 166 -3.33 -18.55 9.34
N GLY A 167 -3.61 -18.54 10.64
CA GLY A 167 -4.43 -19.47 11.39
C GLY A 167 -3.63 -20.59 12.06
N LEU A 168 -4.19 -21.13 13.16
CA LEU A 168 -3.68 -22.31 13.86
C LEU A 168 -3.52 -23.47 12.86
N PHE A 169 -2.29 -23.95 12.69
CA PHE A 169 -1.87 -25.00 11.74
C PHE A 169 -1.87 -24.61 10.25
N SER A 170 -1.81 -23.31 9.93
CA SER A 170 -1.54 -22.68 8.62
C SER A 170 -2.36 -23.21 7.44
N LYS A 171 -3.52 -22.58 7.18
CA LYS A 171 -4.36 -22.89 6.00
C LYS A 171 -4.58 -21.72 5.05
N ARG A 172 -4.39 -20.47 5.50
CA ARG A 172 -4.68 -19.29 4.69
C ARG A 172 -3.40 -18.58 4.34
N ASP A 173 -3.11 -18.56 3.05
CA ASP A 173 -1.91 -17.95 2.54
C ASP A 173 -2.18 -16.47 2.24
N SER A 174 -1.54 -15.58 2.99
CA SER A 174 -1.71 -14.12 2.81
C SER A 174 -1.33 -13.64 1.41
N SER A 175 -0.59 -14.46 0.66
CA SER A 175 -0.29 -14.24 -0.76
C SER A 175 -1.54 -14.16 -1.65
N PHE A 176 -2.75 -14.49 -1.15
CA PHE A 176 -4.03 -14.32 -1.85
C PHE A 176 -4.97 -13.30 -1.18
N ASP A 177 -4.47 -12.52 -0.23
CA ASP A 177 -5.11 -11.31 0.30
C ASP A 177 -4.36 -10.09 -0.24
N ASN A 178 -4.87 -9.53 -1.34
CA ASN A 178 -4.23 -8.36 -1.96
C ASN A 178 -4.23 -7.16 -1.01
N THR A 179 -5.16 -7.05 -0.06
CA THR A 179 -5.13 -5.91 0.89
C THR A 179 -3.86 -5.91 1.72
N ILE A 180 -3.37 -7.10 2.12
CA ILE A 180 -2.11 -7.26 2.86
C ILE A 180 -0.93 -6.95 1.94
N ILE A 181 -0.87 -7.53 0.73
CA ILE A 181 0.25 -7.29 -0.21
C ILE A 181 0.40 -5.79 -0.51
N LEU A 182 -0.71 -5.11 -0.75
CA LEU A 182 -0.75 -3.66 -1.04
C LEU A 182 -0.31 -2.83 0.17
N HIS A 183 -0.76 -3.19 1.37
CA HIS A 183 -0.35 -2.53 2.61
C HIS A 183 1.15 -2.64 2.83
N GLU A 184 1.71 -3.85 2.72
CA GLU A 184 3.14 -4.05 2.92
C GLU A 184 3.98 -3.29 1.88
N LEU A 185 3.58 -3.28 0.60
CA LEU A 185 4.27 -2.49 -0.42
C LEU A 185 4.21 -0.98 -0.16
N ALA A 186 3.13 -0.49 0.45
CA ALA A 186 2.98 0.91 0.82
C ALA A 186 3.85 1.33 2.02
N HIS A 187 4.32 0.39 2.85
CA HIS A 187 5.43 0.67 3.77
C HIS A 187 6.74 0.96 3.03
N GLY A 188 6.99 0.28 1.91
CA GLY A 188 8.12 0.61 1.02
C GLY A 188 8.06 2.05 0.53
N LEU A 189 6.91 2.44 -0.01
CA LEU A 189 6.63 3.81 -0.47
C LEU A 189 6.82 4.86 0.63
N SER A 190 6.12 4.69 1.75
CA SER A 190 6.12 5.70 2.82
C SER A 190 7.49 5.87 3.49
N ASN A 191 8.19 4.77 3.77
CA ASN A 191 9.52 4.84 4.38
C ASN A 191 10.60 5.36 3.42
N ARG A 192 10.46 5.20 2.10
CA ARG A 192 11.38 5.83 1.13
C ARG A 192 11.09 7.32 0.99
N LEU A 193 9.82 7.75 0.93
CA LEU A 193 9.52 9.16 0.66
C LEU A 193 9.66 10.09 1.87
N VAL A 194 9.24 9.66 3.07
CA VAL A 194 9.30 10.53 4.27
C VAL A 194 10.75 10.72 4.71
N GLY A 195 11.17 11.98 4.89
CA GLY A 195 12.57 12.32 5.18
C GLY A 195 13.51 12.23 3.98
N GLY A 196 12.98 11.83 2.81
CA GLY A 196 13.70 11.66 1.55
C GLY A 196 14.29 10.25 1.35
N ALA A 197 14.37 9.82 0.08
CA ALA A 197 14.76 8.46 -0.37
C ALA A 197 16.01 7.86 0.29
N HIS A 198 16.98 8.70 0.67
CA HIS A 198 18.25 8.26 1.25
C HIS A 198 18.22 8.07 2.77
N GLN A 199 17.09 8.38 3.44
CA GLN A 199 16.86 8.21 4.88
C GLN A 199 15.58 7.39 5.10
N SER A 200 15.71 6.09 5.35
CA SER A 200 14.54 5.19 5.50
C SER A 200 14.11 4.96 6.95
N ASP A 201 14.55 5.80 7.88
CA ASP A 201 14.35 5.66 9.32
C ASP A 201 13.44 6.74 9.93
N CYS A 202 12.62 7.39 9.10
CA CYS A 202 11.78 8.53 9.48
C CYS A 202 10.33 8.22 9.91
N LEU A 203 9.96 6.95 10.03
CA LEU A 203 8.66 6.49 10.54
C LEU A 203 8.82 5.37 11.59
N ARG A 204 9.71 5.57 12.56
CA ARG A 204 10.11 4.53 13.54
C ARG A 204 9.46 4.70 14.89
N SER A 205 9.14 5.93 15.28
CA SER A 205 8.54 6.25 16.57
C SER A 205 7.08 6.67 16.43
N GLN A 206 6.31 6.68 17.52
CA GLN A 206 4.97 7.24 17.46
C GLN A 206 5.06 8.78 17.53
N PRO A 207 4.22 9.52 16.79
CA PRO A 207 3.12 9.02 15.94
C PRO A 207 3.52 8.65 14.50
N GLY A 208 4.74 8.96 14.04
CA GLY A 208 5.19 8.74 12.66
C GLY A 208 4.96 7.31 12.15
N ARG A 209 5.37 6.30 12.92
CA ARG A 209 5.12 4.89 12.60
C ARG A 209 3.64 4.58 12.35
N SER A 210 2.74 5.15 13.14
CA SER A 210 1.30 4.97 12.99
C SER A 210 0.75 5.69 11.75
N ILE A 211 1.34 6.82 11.35
CA ILE A 211 1.03 7.45 10.06
C ILE A 211 1.41 6.51 8.91
N GLY A 212 2.56 5.84 9.01
CA GLY A 212 2.97 4.77 8.09
C GLY A 212 1.92 3.66 7.96
N GLU A 213 1.46 3.10 9.08
CA GLU A 213 0.37 2.11 9.09
C GLU A 213 -0.91 2.62 8.40
N GLY A 214 -1.28 3.88 8.67
CA GLY A 214 -2.46 4.49 8.08
C GLY A 214 -2.35 4.78 6.58
N ILE A 215 -1.16 5.14 6.09
CA ILE A 215 -0.90 5.29 4.65
C ILE A 215 -1.01 3.93 3.96
N SER A 216 -0.46 2.88 4.57
CA SER A 216 -0.51 1.52 4.04
C SER A 216 -1.95 0.99 3.94
N ASP A 217 -2.74 1.17 5.00
CA ASP A 217 -4.17 0.86 5.00
C ASP A 217 -4.97 1.69 3.98
N PHE A 218 -4.66 2.98 3.87
CA PHE A 218 -5.31 3.86 2.90
C PHE A 218 -5.01 3.43 1.46
N TYR A 219 -3.77 3.10 1.14
CA TYR A 219 -3.37 2.64 -0.19
C TYR A 219 -4.07 1.32 -0.55
N ALA A 220 -4.07 0.33 0.35
CA ALA A 220 -4.79 -0.93 0.15
C ALA A 220 -6.30 -0.72 -0.04
N THR A 221 -6.89 0.20 0.73
CA THR A 221 -8.31 0.56 0.62
C THR A 221 -8.60 1.26 -0.71
N TRP A 222 -7.81 2.28 -1.07
CA TRP A 222 -7.91 3.00 -2.33
C TRP A 222 -7.83 2.06 -3.54
N ALA A 223 -6.88 1.12 -3.50
CA ALA A 223 -6.64 0.16 -4.57
C ALA A 223 -7.80 -0.82 -4.78
N THR A 224 -8.68 -1.01 -3.80
CA THR A 224 -9.84 -1.92 -3.87
C THR A 224 -11.18 -1.20 -4.08
N MET A 225 -11.16 0.13 -4.19
CA MET A 225 -12.33 0.93 -4.56
C MET A 225 -12.73 0.71 -6.02
N LYS A 226 -14.04 0.74 -6.27
CA LYS A 226 -14.66 0.49 -7.57
C LYS A 226 -15.50 1.70 -7.99
N SER A 227 -15.66 1.85 -9.30
CA SER A 227 -16.52 2.91 -9.90
C SER A 227 -17.99 2.87 -9.46
N THR A 228 -18.47 1.72 -8.97
CA THR A 228 -19.84 1.54 -8.48
C THR A 228 -19.99 1.85 -6.98
N ASP A 229 -18.89 2.09 -6.27
CA ASP A 229 -18.95 2.44 -4.87
C ASP A 229 -19.46 3.86 -4.67
N THR A 230 -20.08 4.08 -3.52
CA THR A 230 -20.50 5.41 -3.07
C THR A 230 -19.90 5.69 -1.70
N ARG A 231 -20.01 6.94 -1.23
CA ARG A 231 -19.60 7.36 0.12
C ARG A 231 -20.06 6.43 1.26
N LEU A 232 -21.17 5.71 1.06
CA LEU A 232 -21.73 4.77 2.03
C LEU A 232 -21.01 3.42 2.08
N ALA A 233 -20.09 3.16 1.14
CA ALA A 233 -19.30 1.93 1.13
C ALA A 233 -18.43 1.85 2.39
N THR A 234 -18.32 0.64 2.91
CA THR A 234 -17.42 0.27 4.00
C THR A 234 -16.34 -0.67 3.50
N ARG A 235 -15.14 -0.56 4.07
CA ARG A 235 -13.99 -1.37 3.67
C ARG A 235 -13.33 -2.00 4.89
N ASN A 236 -13.20 -3.32 4.85
CA ASN A 236 -12.42 -4.09 5.81
C ASN A 236 -11.05 -4.41 5.20
N PHE A 237 -10.13 -4.81 6.08
CA PHE A 237 -8.75 -5.13 5.75
C PHE A 237 -8.39 -6.54 6.23
N GLY A 238 -7.65 -7.30 5.42
CA GLY A 238 -7.08 -8.61 5.78
C GLY A 238 -8.10 -9.72 6.02
N GLU A 239 -9.33 -9.57 5.52
CA GLU A 239 -10.44 -10.44 5.91
C GLU A 239 -10.28 -11.90 5.49
N TYR A 240 -9.57 -12.16 4.38
CA TYR A 240 -9.30 -13.54 3.98
C TYR A 240 -8.28 -14.15 4.92
N ALA A 241 -7.11 -13.53 5.07
CA ALA A 241 -6.03 -14.11 5.86
C ALA A 241 -6.43 -14.32 7.33
N ASP A 242 -7.05 -13.32 7.96
CA ASP A 242 -7.35 -13.32 9.40
C ASP A 242 -8.67 -14.03 9.77
N SER A 243 -9.45 -14.50 8.79
CA SER A 243 -10.83 -14.96 9.00
C SER A 243 -11.83 -13.89 9.44
N GLY A 244 -11.48 -12.61 9.30
CA GLY A 244 -12.25 -11.49 9.79
C GLY A 244 -11.45 -10.20 9.64
N PRO A 245 -12.05 -9.03 9.94
CA PRO A 245 -11.35 -7.77 9.79
C PRO A 245 -10.21 -7.65 10.82
N MET A 246 -9.00 -7.36 10.34
CA MET A 246 -7.84 -7.14 11.22
C MET A 246 -7.90 -5.80 11.97
N ARG A 247 -8.76 -4.88 11.52
CA ARG A 247 -8.98 -3.57 12.12
C ARG A 247 -10.28 -3.56 12.92
N LYS A 248 -10.28 -2.83 14.04
CA LYS A 248 -11.43 -2.78 14.96
C LYS A 248 -12.71 -2.25 14.31
N TYR A 249 -12.57 -1.29 13.40
CA TYR A 249 -13.68 -0.69 12.68
C TYR A 249 -13.38 -0.73 11.17
N PRO A 250 -14.41 -0.92 10.32
CA PRO A 250 -14.25 -0.73 8.88
C PRO A 250 -13.87 0.72 8.58
N TYR A 251 -13.17 0.98 7.47
CA TYR A 251 -13.10 2.33 6.92
C TYR A 251 -14.47 2.69 6.36
N SER A 252 -15.08 3.71 6.95
CA SER A 252 -16.43 4.16 6.64
C SER A 252 -16.55 5.64 6.91
N THR A 253 -17.32 6.35 6.08
CA THR A 253 -17.67 7.75 6.35
C THR A 253 -18.81 7.88 7.38
N ASN A 254 -19.42 6.77 7.79
CA ASN A 254 -20.46 6.74 8.81
C ASN A 254 -19.83 6.71 10.21
N MET A 255 -19.99 7.79 10.98
CA MET A 255 -19.44 7.93 12.35
C MET A 255 -20.02 6.91 13.35
N LYS A 256 -21.13 6.23 13.02
CA LYS A 256 -21.67 5.14 13.85
C LYS A 256 -20.92 3.82 13.63
N GLU A 257 -20.44 3.57 12.41
CA GLU A 257 -19.69 2.37 12.05
C GLU A 257 -18.21 2.51 12.40
N ASN A 258 -17.66 3.72 12.19
CA ASN A 258 -16.30 4.05 12.58
C ASN A 258 -16.27 5.40 13.34
N PRO A 259 -16.29 5.36 14.69
CA PRO A 259 -16.34 6.54 15.55
C PRO A 259 -14.95 7.14 15.83
N LEU A 260 -13.90 6.70 15.13
CA LEU A 260 -12.52 7.16 15.38
C LEU A 260 -12.33 8.63 14.99
N THR A 261 -11.63 9.34 15.86
CA THR A 261 -11.37 10.79 15.83
C THR A 261 -9.98 11.10 16.39
N TYR A 262 -9.51 12.35 16.23
CA TYR A 262 -8.17 12.78 16.64
C TYR A 262 -7.88 12.53 18.13
N LYS A 263 -8.89 12.65 19.02
CA LYS A 263 -8.68 12.34 20.45
C LYS A 263 -8.30 10.89 20.74
N ASN A 264 -8.57 9.97 19.80
CA ASN A 264 -8.28 8.55 19.98
C ASN A 264 -6.79 8.23 19.81
N ILE A 265 -5.96 9.21 19.40
CA ILE A 265 -4.50 9.13 19.41
C ILE A 265 -4.02 9.30 20.85
N VAL A 266 -4.19 8.27 21.67
CA VAL A 266 -3.65 8.25 23.03
C VAL A 266 -2.28 7.58 22.99
N THR A 267 -1.25 8.27 23.47
CA THR A 267 0.11 7.75 23.59
C THR A 267 0.13 6.48 24.46
N ASN A 268 0.85 5.43 24.02
CA ASN A 268 0.85 4.03 24.50
C ASN A 268 -0.22 3.09 23.92
N THR A 269 -0.68 3.34 22.69
CA THR A 269 -1.53 2.41 21.96
C THR A 269 -0.76 1.70 20.84
N GLU A 270 -1.29 0.56 20.40
CA GLU A 270 -0.78 -0.25 19.30
C GLU A 270 -0.75 0.58 17.99
N VAL A 271 0.33 0.50 17.20
CA VAL A 271 0.57 1.39 16.05
C VAL A 271 -0.49 1.26 14.96
N HIS A 272 -0.99 0.06 14.71
CA HIS A 272 -2.03 -0.14 13.71
C HIS A 272 -3.38 0.44 14.18
N ALA A 273 -3.68 0.40 15.48
CA ALA A 273 -4.87 1.04 16.03
C ALA A 273 -4.85 2.56 15.84
N VAL A 274 -3.69 3.20 16.00
CA VAL A 274 -3.51 4.63 15.71
C VAL A 274 -3.50 4.90 14.20
N GLY A 275 -2.87 4.04 13.41
CA GLY A 275 -2.87 4.15 11.95
C GLY A 275 -4.27 4.03 11.33
N THR A 276 -5.14 3.21 11.95
CA THR A 276 -6.55 3.13 11.57
C THR A 276 -7.23 4.50 11.66
N ILE A 277 -6.89 5.34 12.64
CA ILE A 277 -7.41 6.71 12.76
C ILE A 277 -6.98 7.56 11.56
N TRP A 278 -5.69 7.49 11.20
CA TRP A 278 -5.15 8.24 10.07
C TRP A 278 -5.77 7.80 8.73
N ALA A 279 -5.77 6.50 8.45
CA ALA A 279 -6.40 5.93 7.26
C ALA A 279 -7.88 6.32 7.15
N THR A 280 -8.57 6.37 8.30
CA THR A 280 -9.97 6.77 8.38
C THR A 280 -10.17 8.27 8.05
N MET A 281 -9.23 9.15 8.38
CA MET A 281 -9.24 10.56 7.94
C MET A 281 -8.96 10.68 6.44
N LEU A 282 -8.01 9.93 5.91
CA LEU A 282 -7.73 9.89 4.46
C LEU A 282 -8.92 9.32 3.66
N TYR A 283 -9.67 8.37 4.23
CA TYR A 283 -10.90 7.84 3.65
C TYR A 283 -11.99 8.92 3.50
N GLU A 284 -12.13 9.83 4.47
CA GLU A 284 -13.03 10.98 4.34
C GLU A 284 -12.58 11.92 3.22
N MET A 285 -11.26 12.18 3.13
CA MET A 285 -10.68 13.03 2.09
C MET A 285 -10.94 12.44 0.70
N TYR A 286 -10.67 11.14 0.53
CA TYR A 286 -10.96 10.41 -0.69
C TYR A 286 -12.40 10.61 -1.15
N TRP A 287 -13.38 10.38 -0.26
CA TRP A 287 -14.78 10.53 -0.65
C TRP A 287 -15.17 11.98 -0.92
N ASN A 288 -14.62 12.95 -0.20
CA ASN A 288 -14.88 14.36 -0.48
C ASN A 288 -14.41 14.77 -1.89
N LEU A 289 -13.26 14.25 -2.32
CA LEU A 289 -12.73 14.49 -3.66
C LEU A 289 -13.51 13.70 -4.71
N VAL A 290 -13.80 12.42 -4.48
CA VAL A 290 -14.56 11.58 -5.42
C VAL A 290 -15.97 12.09 -5.67
N ASP A 291 -16.68 12.55 -4.62
CA ASP A 291 -18.02 13.14 -4.80
C ASP A 291 -17.96 14.43 -5.62
N THR A 292 -16.84 15.16 -5.56
CA THR A 292 -16.67 16.44 -6.27
C THR A 292 -16.21 16.24 -7.72
N MET A 293 -15.33 15.28 -7.96
CA MET A 293 -14.54 15.15 -9.20
C MET A 293 -14.84 13.86 -9.97
N GLY A 294 -15.61 12.95 -9.38
CA GLY A 294 -15.85 11.62 -9.89
C GLY A 294 -14.66 10.66 -9.69
N TYR A 295 -14.84 9.45 -10.20
CA TYR A 295 -13.89 8.35 -10.10
C TYR A 295 -13.35 7.95 -11.48
N ALA A 296 -12.08 7.55 -11.55
CA ALA A 296 -11.51 6.81 -12.68
C ALA A 296 -10.87 5.50 -12.23
N LEU A 297 -10.87 4.50 -13.11
CA LEU A 297 -10.20 3.23 -12.83
C LEU A 297 -8.68 3.46 -12.68
N PRO A 298 -8.03 2.97 -11.61
CA PRO A 298 -6.59 3.12 -11.36
C PRO A 298 -5.76 2.28 -12.33
N ARG A 299 -5.74 2.72 -13.59
CA ARG A 299 -4.87 2.25 -14.67
C ARG A 299 -3.52 2.98 -14.59
N GLN A 300 -2.66 2.75 -15.57
CA GLN A 300 -1.33 3.35 -15.64
C GLN A 300 -1.37 4.87 -15.81
N ASP A 301 -2.40 5.44 -16.43
CA ASP A 301 -2.57 6.87 -16.61
C ASP A 301 -3.15 7.54 -15.36
N VAL A 302 -2.39 8.48 -14.77
CA VAL A 302 -2.83 9.29 -13.63
C VAL A 302 -3.67 10.48 -14.13
N ASP A 303 -5.00 10.37 -14.00
CA ASP A 303 -5.94 11.45 -14.30
C ASP A 303 -6.28 12.26 -13.03
N LEU A 304 -5.51 13.34 -12.79
CA LEU A 304 -5.72 14.22 -11.64
C LEU A 304 -7.02 15.05 -11.69
N THR A 305 -7.80 14.96 -12.77
CA THR A 305 -9.17 15.52 -12.80
C THR A 305 -10.18 14.65 -12.04
N LYS A 306 -9.74 13.49 -11.52
CA LYS A 306 -10.56 12.50 -10.81
C LYS A 306 -10.17 12.43 -9.35
N GLY A 307 -11.18 12.39 -8.49
CA GLY A 307 -11.01 12.57 -7.06
C GLY A 307 -10.22 11.44 -6.41
N ASN A 308 -10.37 10.21 -6.90
CA ASN A 308 -9.62 9.07 -6.37
C ASN A 308 -8.13 9.16 -6.73
N MET A 309 -7.80 9.59 -7.95
CA MET A 309 -6.41 9.73 -8.38
C MET A 309 -5.75 10.92 -7.67
N LEU A 310 -6.45 12.05 -7.59
CA LEU A 310 -5.97 13.21 -6.86
C LEU A 310 -5.75 12.86 -5.38
N ALA A 311 -6.67 12.16 -4.72
CA ALA A 311 -6.51 11.76 -3.32
C ALA A 311 -5.20 10.99 -3.08
N LEU A 312 -4.86 10.02 -3.95
CA LEU A 312 -3.59 9.29 -3.83
C LEU A 312 -2.38 10.18 -4.15
N GLN A 313 -2.43 10.99 -5.20
CA GLN A 313 -1.35 11.91 -5.57
C GLN A 313 -1.02 12.87 -4.41
N LEU A 314 -2.04 13.43 -3.75
CA LEU A 314 -1.85 14.35 -2.62
C LEU A 314 -1.21 13.66 -1.42
N VAL A 315 -1.62 12.41 -1.11
CA VAL A 315 -0.96 11.62 -0.08
C VAL A 315 0.51 11.42 -0.45
N ILE A 316 0.83 10.95 -1.66
CA ILE A 316 2.20 10.69 -2.10
C ILE A 316 3.06 11.96 -2.06
N ASN A 317 2.56 13.08 -2.60
CA ASN A 317 3.27 14.36 -2.59
C ASN A 317 3.57 14.82 -1.17
N SER A 318 2.60 14.68 -0.24
CA SER A 318 2.81 15.03 1.16
C SER A 318 3.93 14.23 1.84
N LEU A 319 4.18 12.98 1.42
CA LEU A 319 5.26 12.17 1.97
C LEU A 319 6.62 12.77 1.66
N THR A 320 6.78 13.40 0.49
CA THR A 320 8.04 14.01 0.05
C THR A 320 8.41 15.29 0.82
N THR A 321 7.41 15.92 1.48
CA THR A 321 7.58 17.19 2.20
C THR A 321 7.41 17.05 3.71
N ASN A 322 6.90 15.91 4.20
CA ASN A 322 6.88 15.59 5.62
C ASN A 322 8.30 15.58 6.20
N SER A 323 8.45 16.20 7.37
CA SER A 323 9.66 16.05 8.17
C SER A 323 9.79 14.61 8.71
N CYS A 324 10.96 14.31 9.27
CA CYS A 324 11.20 13.02 9.89
C CYS A 324 10.34 12.89 11.16
N GLU A 325 9.62 11.77 11.30
CA GLU A 325 8.67 11.53 12.41
C GLU A 325 7.53 12.55 12.50
N PRO A 326 6.76 12.76 11.42
CA PRO A 326 5.71 13.77 11.40
C PRO A 326 4.60 13.40 12.39
N ASP A 327 3.93 14.42 12.95
CA ASP A 327 2.67 14.23 13.66
C ASP A 327 1.47 14.34 12.71
N PHE A 328 0.27 14.06 13.23
CA PHE A 328 -0.96 14.11 12.43
C PHE A 328 -1.27 15.52 11.91
N ILE A 329 -0.92 16.57 12.68
CA ILE A 329 -1.18 17.97 12.29
C ILE A 329 -0.26 18.34 11.14
N GLU A 330 1.02 17.98 11.23
CA GLU A 330 1.99 18.15 10.15
C GLU A 330 1.56 17.39 8.91
N ALA A 331 1.29 16.08 9.01
CA ALA A 331 0.92 15.26 7.87
C ALA A 331 -0.34 15.79 7.17
N ARG A 332 -1.35 16.27 7.92
CA ARG A 332 -2.51 16.96 7.35
C ARG A 332 -2.10 18.24 6.61
N ASN A 333 -1.27 19.07 7.22
CA ASN A 333 -0.84 20.33 6.63
C ASN A 333 -0.05 20.09 5.34
N GLN A 334 0.78 19.05 5.27
CA GLN A 334 1.51 18.69 4.06
C GLN A 334 0.60 18.18 2.95
N ILE A 335 -0.49 17.48 3.26
CA ILE A 335 -1.52 17.14 2.26
C ILE A 335 -2.20 18.38 1.70
N ILE A 336 -2.50 19.36 2.56
CA ILE A 336 -3.09 20.64 2.15
C ILE A 336 -2.11 21.44 1.29
N GLU A 337 -0.83 21.46 1.63
CA GLU A 337 0.18 22.14 0.81
C GLU A 337 0.36 21.45 -0.54
N ALA A 338 0.43 20.11 -0.55
CA ALA A 338 0.45 19.32 -1.78
C ALA A 338 -0.75 19.65 -2.69
N GLU A 339 -1.93 19.92 -2.14
CA GLU A 339 -3.10 20.29 -2.94
C GLU A 339 -3.01 21.68 -3.56
N LYS A 340 -2.43 22.65 -2.83
CA LYS A 340 -2.11 23.97 -3.39
C LYS A 340 -1.10 23.87 -4.51
N GLU A 341 -0.05 23.08 -4.33
CA GLU A 341 0.99 22.90 -5.36
C GLU A 341 0.46 22.14 -6.59
N THR A 342 -0.39 21.14 -6.37
CA THR A 342 -0.89 20.27 -7.46
C THR A 342 -2.02 20.93 -8.26
N THR A 343 -2.93 21.66 -7.60
CA THR A 343 -4.17 22.14 -8.23
C THR A 343 -4.44 23.63 -8.05
N GLY A 344 -3.55 24.36 -7.35
CA GLY A 344 -3.75 25.77 -7.04
C GLY A 344 -4.71 26.04 -5.86
N GLY A 345 -5.08 25.02 -5.09
CA GLY A 345 -5.88 25.20 -3.87
C GLY A 345 -7.40 25.11 -4.06
N VAL A 346 -7.87 24.64 -5.23
CA VAL A 346 -9.29 24.66 -5.62
C VAL A 346 -10.16 23.66 -4.83
N HIS A 347 -9.54 22.65 -4.22
CA HIS A 347 -10.18 21.60 -3.42
C HIS A 347 -9.82 21.65 -1.93
N GLU A 348 -9.00 22.62 -1.50
CA GLU A 348 -8.51 22.76 -0.12
C GLU A 348 -9.63 22.64 0.92
N CYS A 349 -10.77 23.28 0.68
CA CYS A 349 -11.90 23.27 1.62
C CYS A 349 -12.56 21.89 1.76
N LYS A 350 -12.55 21.07 0.71
CA LYS A 350 -13.05 19.68 0.77
C LYS A 350 -12.10 18.80 1.59
N ILE A 351 -10.80 19.07 1.53
CA ILE A 351 -9.79 18.38 2.35
C ILE A 351 -9.92 18.80 3.82
N TRP A 352 -10.02 20.10 4.11
CA TRP A 352 -10.26 20.59 5.47
C TRP A 352 -11.53 19.99 6.09
N ALA A 353 -12.62 19.90 5.33
CA ALA A 353 -13.86 19.28 5.78
C ALA A 353 -13.66 17.82 6.24
N ALA A 354 -12.84 17.04 5.51
CA ALA A 354 -12.57 15.65 5.82
C ALA A 354 -11.87 15.49 7.17
N PHE A 355 -10.79 16.26 7.39
CA PHE A 355 -10.04 16.21 8.63
C PHE A 355 -10.81 16.79 9.81
N ALA A 356 -11.52 17.91 9.60
CA ALA A 356 -12.36 18.53 10.61
C ALA A 356 -13.48 17.61 11.09
N LYS A 357 -14.11 16.84 10.20
CA LYS A 357 -15.13 15.83 10.57
C LYS A 357 -14.64 14.83 11.62
N ARG A 358 -13.33 14.56 11.65
CA ARG A 358 -12.70 13.62 12.60
C ARG A 358 -11.86 14.30 13.67
N GLY A 359 -12.13 15.58 13.95
CA GLY A 359 -11.51 16.30 15.05
C GLY A 359 -10.09 16.83 14.77
N LEU A 360 -9.59 16.69 13.55
CA LEU A 360 -8.30 17.26 13.12
C LEU A 360 -8.50 18.55 12.30
N GLY A 361 -9.43 19.39 12.75
CA GLY A 361 -9.79 20.68 12.14
C GLY A 361 -8.74 21.78 12.29
N PHE A 362 -9.08 22.96 11.82
CA PHE A 362 -8.18 24.11 11.66
C PHE A 362 -7.41 24.48 12.94
N ALA A 363 -8.07 24.43 14.10
CA ALA A 363 -7.50 24.77 15.40
C ALA A 363 -7.08 23.55 16.24
N ALA A 364 -7.08 22.34 15.67
CA ALA A 364 -6.64 21.13 16.36
C ALA A 364 -5.16 21.27 16.75
N LYS A 365 -4.82 20.78 17.94
CA LYS A 365 -3.48 20.98 18.53
C LYS A 365 -3.13 19.88 19.50
N LEU A 366 -1.84 19.79 19.84
CA LEU A 366 -1.36 19.03 20.97
C LEU A 366 -1.25 19.95 22.20
N VAL A 367 -1.72 19.47 23.36
CA VAL A 367 -1.50 20.11 24.67
C VAL A 367 -0.94 19.05 25.61
N ASN A 368 0.34 19.20 26.00
CA ASN A 368 1.08 18.20 26.80
C ASN A 368 1.01 16.80 26.16
N ASP A 369 1.37 16.70 24.88
CA ASP A 369 1.35 15.47 24.07
C ASP A 369 -0.02 14.77 23.97
N LYS A 370 -1.09 15.50 24.26
CA LYS A 370 -2.46 15.01 24.13
C LYS A 370 -3.20 15.76 23.01
N PRO A 371 -3.89 15.03 22.12
CA PRO A 371 -4.70 15.64 21.07
C PRO A 371 -5.86 16.43 21.68
N VAL A 372 -5.99 17.68 21.24
CA VAL A 372 -7.17 18.53 21.44
C VAL A 372 -7.86 18.65 20.10
N GLU A 373 -9.09 18.14 20.05
CA GLU A 373 -9.88 18.13 18.83
C GLU A 373 -10.35 19.53 18.46
N ASP A 374 -10.44 19.75 17.16
CA ASP A 374 -11.18 20.85 16.58
C ASP A 374 -11.99 20.35 15.38
N TYR A 375 -13.20 20.85 15.25
CA TYR A 375 -14.12 20.49 14.16
C TYR A 375 -14.35 21.67 13.21
N SER A 376 -13.63 22.77 13.40
CA SER A 376 -13.70 23.94 12.54
C SER A 376 -12.86 23.76 11.27
N VAL A 377 -13.17 24.58 10.27
CA VAL A 377 -12.39 24.74 9.04
C VAL A 377 -11.87 26.17 8.97
N PRO A 378 -10.87 26.46 8.13
CA PRO A 378 -10.40 27.84 7.98
C PRO A 378 -11.55 28.78 7.61
N PRO A 379 -11.53 30.06 8.04
CA PRO A 379 -12.60 31.01 7.76
C PRO A 379 -12.97 31.10 6.26
N LYS A 380 -11.98 31.01 5.36
CA LYS A 380 -12.21 31.01 3.91
C LYS A 380 -13.03 29.82 3.40
N CYS A 381 -13.11 28.74 4.16
CA CYS A 381 -13.81 27.51 3.81
C CYS A 381 -15.20 27.39 4.44
N GLN A 382 -15.61 28.27 5.35
CA GLN A 382 -16.89 28.15 6.05
C GLN A 382 -18.10 28.17 5.11
N ASN A 383 -18.00 28.85 3.97
CA ASN A 383 -19.08 28.93 2.97
C ASN A 383 -18.92 27.94 1.80
N ALA A 384 -17.86 27.12 1.80
CA ALA A 384 -17.48 26.26 0.67
C ALA A 384 -17.75 24.76 0.92
N ILE A 385 -18.23 24.41 2.11
CA ILE A 385 -18.34 23.03 2.59
C ILE A 385 -19.79 22.60 2.66
#